data_AF-B6QPT2-F1
#
_entry.id   AF-B6QPT2-F1
#
_cell.length_a   1.000
_cell.length_b   1.000
_cell.length_c   1.000
_cell.angle_alpha   90.00
_cell.angle_beta   90.00
_cell.angle_gamma   90.00
#
_symmetry.space_group_name_H-M   'P 1'
#
loop_
_entity.id
_entity.type
_entity.pdbx_description
1 polymer ?
#
loop_
_entity_poly.entity_id
_entity_poly.type
_entity_poly.pdbx_seq_one_letter_code
_entity_poly.pdbx_strand_id
1 'polypeptide(L)'
;MPSYQLSRTIQTVRELWTEWAIGLDGQPAVRIIEEQYGARWRADSKERVMFGRRKIIIDEIYARTRDGISLNKAIEAVELIQSKAHCTLSALSKLLKEKQPFSSLMASQARYV
;
A
#
# COMPACT_ATOMS: atom_id res chain seq x y z
N MET A 1 2.98 16.28 -16.38
CA MET A 1 2.96 15.61 -15.06
C MET A 1 3.84 14.37 -15.13
N PRO A 2 4.44 13.90 -14.03
CA PRO A 2 5.20 12.65 -14.07
C PRO A 2 4.27 11.50 -14.47
N SER A 3 4.67 10.75 -15.48
CA SER A 3 3.99 9.52 -15.90
C SER A 3 4.62 8.36 -15.16
N TYR A 4 4.25 8.17 -13.89
CA TYR A 4 4.65 6.99 -13.14
C TYR A 4 3.59 5.89 -13.30
N GLN A 5 4.04 4.66 -13.53
CA GLN A 5 3.19 3.48 -13.59
C GLN A 5 3.60 2.52 -12.49
N LEU A 6 2.63 2.04 -11.72
CA LEU A 6 2.86 1.02 -10.72
C LEU A 6 3.31 -0.29 -11.40
N SER A 7 4.34 -0.92 -10.83
CA SER A 7 4.87 -2.19 -11.31
C SER A 7 3.77 -3.24 -11.35
N ARG A 8 3.64 -3.93 -12.49
CA ARG A 8 2.62 -4.97 -12.69
C ARG A 8 3.12 -6.37 -12.32
N THR A 9 4.41 -6.49 -12.01
CA THR A 9 5.08 -7.78 -11.78
C THR A 9 5.21 -8.13 -10.30
N ILE A 10 5.07 -7.16 -9.39
CA ILE A 10 5.18 -7.45 -7.96
C ILE A 10 4.05 -8.37 -7.47
N GLN A 11 4.41 -9.33 -6.64
CA GLN A 11 3.53 -10.38 -6.15
C GLN A 11 3.49 -10.42 -4.63
N THR A 12 4.53 -9.95 -3.95
CA THR A 12 4.66 -10.07 -2.49
C THR A 12 4.45 -8.74 -1.77
N VAL A 13 4.08 -8.82 -0.49
CA VAL A 13 3.97 -7.66 0.39
C VAL A 13 5.32 -6.95 0.54
N ARG A 14 6.42 -7.71 0.56
CA ARG A 14 7.76 -7.13 0.64
C ARG A 14 8.14 -6.35 -0.60
N GLU A 15 7.90 -6.89 -1.79
CA GLU A 15 8.11 -6.15 -3.06
C GLU A 15 7.25 -4.89 -3.13
N LEU A 16 5.99 -4.98 -2.69
CA LEU A 16 5.11 -3.82 -2.60
C LEU A 16 5.68 -2.75 -1.66
N TRP A 17 6.19 -3.15 -0.51
CA TRP A 17 6.81 -2.21 0.42
C TRP A 17 8.07 -1.57 -0.17
N THR A 18 8.90 -2.35 -0.88
CA THR A 18 10.08 -1.84 -1.57
C THR A 18 9.71 -0.77 -2.59
N GLU A 19 8.73 -1.02 -3.47
CA GLU A 19 8.23 -0.03 -4.43
C GLU A 19 7.71 1.24 -3.72
N TRP A 20 6.99 1.06 -2.61
CA TRP A 20 6.43 2.17 -1.84
C TRP A 20 7.50 3.05 -1.18
N ALA A 21 8.47 2.44 -0.49
CA ALA A 21 9.37 3.14 0.42
C ALA A 21 10.74 3.50 -0.20
N ILE A 22 11.21 2.69 -1.16
CA ILE A 22 12.54 2.81 -1.76
C ILE A 22 12.44 3.18 -3.24
N GLY A 23 11.51 2.54 -3.96
CA GLY A 23 11.42 2.59 -5.42
C GLY A 23 11.96 1.31 -6.07
N LEU A 24 11.73 1.18 -7.37
CA LEU A 24 12.16 0.04 -8.20
C LEU A 24 12.80 0.56 -9.49
N ASP A 25 13.77 -0.16 -10.02
CA ASP A 25 14.36 0.08 -11.36
C ASP A 25 14.82 1.55 -11.59
N GLY A 26 15.42 2.16 -10.56
CA GLY A 26 15.88 3.55 -10.60
C GLY A 26 14.75 4.60 -10.56
N GLN A 27 13.50 4.17 -10.47
CA GLN A 27 12.36 5.05 -10.26
C GLN A 27 12.24 5.47 -8.78
N PRO A 28 11.70 6.66 -8.50
CA PRO A 28 11.49 7.10 -7.12
C PRO A 28 10.49 6.22 -6.39
N ALA A 29 10.61 6.20 -5.06
CA ALA A 29 9.63 5.59 -4.16
C ALA A 29 8.23 6.17 -4.40
N VAL A 30 7.21 5.32 -4.50
CA VAL A 30 5.81 5.75 -4.73
C VAL A 30 5.33 6.71 -3.64
N ARG A 31 5.83 6.56 -2.41
CA ARG A 31 5.54 7.48 -1.31
C ARG A 31 5.91 8.93 -1.65
N ILE A 32 7.08 9.17 -2.23
CA ILE A 32 7.55 10.51 -2.60
C ILE A 32 6.65 11.10 -3.69
N ILE A 33 6.25 10.27 -4.66
CA ILE A 33 5.37 10.69 -5.76
C ILE A 33 3.98 11.06 -5.20
N GLU A 34 3.44 10.26 -4.29
CA GLU A 34 2.15 10.54 -3.64
C GLU A 34 2.22 11.81 -2.77
N GLU A 35 3.29 12.01 -2.01
CA GLU A 35 3.51 13.22 -1.19
C GLU A 35 3.63 14.48 -2.07
N GLN A 36 4.34 14.40 -3.20
CA GLN A 36 4.60 15.55 -4.07
C GLN A 36 3.42 15.91 -4.99
N TYR A 37 2.68 14.92 -5.48
CA TYR A 37 1.67 15.12 -6.53
C TYR A 37 0.24 14.72 -6.13
N GLY A 38 0.06 14.01 -5.01
CA GLY A 38 -1.24 13.50 -4.56
C GLY A 38 -1.94 12.67 -5.63
N ALA A 39 -3.26 12.78 -5.75
CA ALA A 39 -4.03 12.03 -6.74
C ALA A 39 -3.64 12.33 -8.21
N ARG A 40 -2.93 13.44 -8.49
CA ARG A 40 -2.68 13.92 -9.84
C ARG A 40 -1.72 13.02 -10.65
N TRP A 41 -0.81 12.29 -10.00
CA TRP A 41 0.07 11.34 -10.72
C TRP A 41 -0.67 10.07 -11.16
N ARG A 42 -1.87 9.81 -10.63
CA ARG A 42 -2.73 8.65 -10.95
C ARG A 42 -3.94 9.07 -11.80
N ALA A 43 -3.69 9.78 -12.89
CA ALA A 43 -4.75 10.23 -13.80
C ALA A 43 -5.41 9.06 -14.57
N ASP A 44 -4.72 7.94 -14.74
CA ASP A 44 -5.27 6.73 -15.35
C ASP A 44 -6.13 5.92 -14.34
N SER A 45 -7.26 5.37 -14.82
CA SER A 45 -8.18 4.62 -13.97
C SER A 45 -7.59 3.34 -13.41
N LYS A 46 -6.72 2.65 -14.18
CA LYS A 46 -6.03 1.43 -13.75
C LYS A 46 -5.03 1.75 -12.64
N GLU A 47 -4.32 2.87 -12.74
CA GLU A 47 -3.39 3.33 -11.69
C GLU A 47 -4.14 3.69 -10.40
N ARG A 48 -5.29 4.39 -10.50
CA ARG A 48 -6.12 4.67 -9.30
C ARG A 48 -6.56 3.41 -8.59
N VAL A 49 -7.09 2.44 -9.33
CA VAL A 49 -7.60 1.18 -8.76
C VAL A 49 -6.47 0.37 -8.14
N MET A 50 -5.34 0.24 -8.84
CA MET A 50 -4.20 -0.53 -8.34
C MET A 50 -3.59 0.11 -7.09
N PHE A 51 -3.38 1.42 -7.12
CA PHE A 51 -2.92 2.17 -5.95
C PHE A 51 -3.86 2.00 -4.77
N GLY A 52 -5.17 2.16 -4.95
CA GLY A 52 -6.13 2.02 -3.85
C GLY A 52 -6.06 0.67 -3.15
N ARG A 53 -5.93 -0.42 -3.91
CA ARG A 53 -5.75 -1.78 -3.37
C ARG A 53 -4.44 -1.92 -2.60
N ARG A 54 -3.34 -1.43 -3.18
CA ARG A 54 -2.01 -1.45 -2.56
C ARG A 54 -1.95 -0.60 -1.29
N LYS A 55 -2.63 0.54 -1.29
CA LYS A 55 -2.65 1.48 -0.16
C LYS A 55 -3.27 0.85 1.08
N ILE A 56 -4.30 0.00 0.92
CA ILE A 56 -4.89 -0.77 2.04
C ILE A 56 -3.82 -1.62 2.75
N ILE A 57 -2.97 -2.32 1.98
CA ILE A 57 -1.92 -3.17 2.53
C ILE A 57 -0.85 -2.31 3.22
N ILE A 58 -0.44 -1.21 2.58
CA ILE A 58 0.53 -0.25 3.14
C ILE A 58 0.02 0.37 4.45
N ASP A 59 -1.26 0.74 4.50
CA ASP A 59 -1.88 1.33 5.69
C ASP A 59 -2.00 0.33 6.84
N GLU A 60 -2.25 -0.96 6.53
CA GLU A 60 -2.22 -2.03 7.52
C GLU A 60 -0.80 -2.21 8.11
N ILE A 61 0.25 -2.14 7.30
CA ILE A 61 1.64 -2.18 7.79
C ILE A 61 1.88 -1.00 8.74
N TYR A 62 1.51 0.22 8.33
CA TYR A 62 1.63 1.39 9.20
C TYR A 62 0.78 1.29 10.47
N ALA A 63 -0.43 0.72 10.42
CA ALA A 63 -1.26 0.51 11.59
C ALA A 63 -0.55 -0.35 12.64
N ARG A 64 0.00 -1.50 12.22
CA ARG A 64 0.78 -2.37 13.10
C ARG A 64 2.00 -1.68 13.71
N THR A 65 2.65 -0.79 12.95
CA THR A 65 3.78 -0.02 13.50
C THR A 65 3.37 0.99 14.57
N ARG A 66 2.17 1.57 14.47
CA ARG A 66 1.62 2.45 15.51
C ARG A 66 1.29 1.69 16.78
N ASP A 67 0.99 0.40 16.67
CA ASP A 67 0.75 -0.50 17.81
C ASP A 67 2.06 -1.02 18.45
N GLY A 68 3.22 -0.45 18.07
CA GLY A 68 4.53 -0.76 18.65
C GLY A 68 5.27 -1.92 17.99
N ILE A 69 4.75 -2.48 16.90
CA ILE A 69 5.45 -3.52 16.12
C ILE A 69 6.51 -2.86 15.24
N SER A 70 7.75 -3.35 15.27
CA SER A 70 8.79 -2.85 14.35
C SER A 70 8.38 -3.04 12.88
N LEU A 71 8.78 -2.13 12.00
CA LEU A 71 8.41 -2.15 10.58
C LEU A 71 8.63 -3.52 9.90
N ASN A 72 9.80 -4.14 10.09
CA ASN A 72 10.11 -5.45 9.49
C ASN A 72 9.14 -6.53 9.96
N LYS A 73 8.86 -6.60 11.27
CA LYS A 73 7.86 -7.53 11.82
C LYS A 73 6.46 -7.24 11.30
N ALA A 74 6.09 -5.98 11.07
CA ALA A 74 4.79 -5.63 10.50
C ALA A 74 4.66 -6.12 9.05
N ILE A 75 5.70 -5.92 8.22
CA ILE A 75 5.78 -6.43 6.84
C ILE A 75 5.67 -7.95 6.85
N GLU A 76 6.50 -8.63 7.64
CA GLU A 76 6.51 -10.10 7.76
C GLU A 76 5.17 -10.64 8.21
N ALA A 77 4.50 -9.99 9.16
CA ALA A 77 3.21 -10.43 9.64
C ALA A 77 2.09 -10.27 8.59
N VAL A 78 2.15 -9.26 7.72
CA VAL A 78 1.19 -9.09 6.61
C VAL A 78 1.52 -10.05 5.45
N GLU A 79 2.80 -10.24 5.16
CA GLU A 79 3.29 -11.22 4.18
C GLU A 79 2.93 -12.67 4.58
N LEU A 80 2.97 -12.99 5.88
CA LEU A 80 2.53 -14.28 6.40
C LEU A 80 1.03 -14.53 6.20
N ILE A 81 0.19 -13.48 6.28
CA ILE A 81 -1.25 -13.60 5.96
C ILE A 81 -1.41 -13.92 4.48
N GLN A 82 -0.65 -13.24 3.63
CA GLN A 82 -0.67 -13.49 2.19
C GLN A 82 -0.30 -14.93 1.85
N SER A 83 0.82 -15.42 2.41
CA SER A 83 1.34 -16.76 2.12
C SER A 83 0.42 -17.85 2.66
N LYS A 84 -0.09 -17.72 3.88
CA LYS A 84 -1.05 -18.68 4.47
C LYS A 84 -2.36 -18.75 3.71
N ALA A 85 -2.85 -17.62 3.21
CA ALA A 85 -4.07 -17.56 2.40
C ALA A 85 -3.81 -17.91 0.92
N HIS A 86 -2.56 -18.12 0.52
CA HIS A 86 -2.13 -18.38 -0.86
C HIS A 86 -2.78 -17.42 -1.88
N CYS A 87 -2.74 -16.12 -1.59
CA CYS A 87 -3.53 -15.12 -2.31
C CYS A 87 -2.69 -13.99 -2.93
N THR A 88 -3.26 -13.33 -3.95
CA THR A 88 -2.63 -12.18 -4.62
C THR A 88 -2.74 -10.92 -3.76
N LEU A 89 -1.94 -9.88 -4.06
CA LEU A 89 -2.07 -8.57 -3.41
C LEU A 89 -3.50 -7.99 -3.53
N SER A 90 -4.17 -8.20 -4.67
CA SER A 90 -5.55 -7.74 -4.84
C SER A 90 -6.50 -8.47 -3.90
N ALA A 91 -6.39 -9.80 -3.77
CA ALA A 91 -7.20 -10.59 -2.84
C ALA A 91 -6.88 -10.24 -1.38
N LEU A 92 -5.60 -10.06 -1.05
CA LEU A 92 -5.14 -9.63 0.27
C LEU A 92 -5.76 -8.29 0.67
N SER A 93 -5.76 -7.29 -0.24
CA SER A 93 -6.38 -5.99 0.04
C SER A 93 -7.87 -6.10 0.38
N LYS A 94 -8.60 -7.02 -0.29
CA LYS A 94 -10.02 -7.29 0.00
C LYS A 94 -10.18 -7.95 1.37
N LEU A 95 -9.37 -8.96 1.66
CA LEU A 95 -9.37 -9.68 2.94
C LEU A 95 -9.07 -8.73 4.12
N LEU A 96 -8.11 -7.83 3.98
CA LEU A 96 -7.77 -6.85 5.04
C LEU A 96 -8.89 -5.84 5.23
N LYS A 97 -9.54 -5.40 4.15
CA LYS A 97 -10.69 -4.49 4.24
C LYS A 97 -11.88 -5.12 4.96
N GLU A 98 -12.14 -6.40 4.74
CA GLU A 98 -13.22 -7.14 5.41
C GLU A 98 -12.93 -7.37 6.90
N LYS A 99 -11.66 -7.53 7.28
CA LYS A 99 -11.24 -7.64 8.69
C LYS A 99 -11.28 -6.32 9.47
N GLN A 100 -11.42 -5.19 8.77
CA GLN A 100 -11.47 -3.84 9.37
C GLN A 100 -12.89 -3.25 9.25
N PRO A 101 -13.95 -3.83 9.83
CA PRO A 101 -15.22 -3.12 9.87
C PRO A 101 -15.07 -1.92 10.84
N PHE A 102 -15.34 -0.72 10.33
CA PHE A 102 -15.70 0.49 11.09
C PHE A 102 -14.60 1.42 11.64
N SER A 103 -13.30 1.08 11.64
CA SER A 103 -12.26 1.96 12.23
C SER A 103 -11.71 3.07 11.30
N SER A 104 -11.69 2.88 9.97
CA SER A 104 -10.95 3.80 9.07
C SER A 104 -11.72 5.03 8.55
N LEU A 105 -13.03 5.13 8.81
CA LEU A 105 -13.83 6.29 8.35
C LEU A 105 -13.43 7.60 9.06
N MET A 106 -12.74 7.53 10.20
CA MET A 106 -12.33 8.72 10.97
C MET A 106 -10.90 9.18 10.68
N ALA A 107 -10.04 8.35 10.08
CA ALA A 107 -8.64 8.72 9.82
C ALA A 107 -8.42 9.43 8.47
N SER A 108 -9.41 9.39 7.57
CA SER A 108 -9.31 10.02 6.23
C SER A 108 -9.66 11.52 6.23
N GLN A 109 -10.22 12.07 7.31
CA GLN A 109 -10.56 13.50 7.39
C GLN A 109 -9.46 14.37 8.04
N ALA A 110 -8.41 13.77 8.61
CA ALA A 110 -7.42 14.51 9.40
C ALA A 110 -6.07 14.77 8.70
N ARG A 111 -5.93 14.54 7.39
CA ARG A 111 -4.65 14.75 6.67
C ARG A 111 -4.74 15.60 5.40
N TYR A 112 -5.70 16.51 5.39
CA TYR A 112 -5.71 17.67 4.49
C TYR A 112 -6.20 18.89 5.28
N VAL A 113 -5.31 19.43 6.11
CA VAL A 113 -5.37 20.81 6.62
C VAL A 113 -3.97 21.38 6.52
#